data_AF-A2DJ37-F1
#
_entry.id   AF-A2DJ37-F1
#
_cell.length_a   1.000
_cell.length_b   1.000
_cell.length_c   1.000
_cell.angle_alpha   90.00
_cell.angle_beta   90.00
_cell.angle_gamma   90.00
#
_symmetry.space_group_name_H-M   'P 1'
#
loop_
_entity.id
_entity.type
_entity.pdbx_description
1 polymer ?
#
loop_
_entity_poly.entity_id
_entity_poly.type
_entity_poly.pdbx_seq_one_letter_code
_entity_poly.pdbx_strand_id
1 'polypeptide(L)'
;MNPTYPSNSAPYEESFQRGYGAIGNMERRPDFHQAVKCFIEYQESRIGQATSITVITERFRIKRRRLYDVLNVFESLGVCEKPGVDLFIWHGLRNLKSILINKYNEIIGSNKADISSLQPYDHSIGIQNLTVALIMFFYVTDIITIDLRVVAYIFAGGSNKFRMILCKLYQVVDILSTVGVIFRSQSVSVVTLAPDYFTLPKSVPVVSSVPDVLSVDFLLNKNPKISMINDSRAKYEFVLKKVQQLIQ
;
A
#
# COMPACT_ATOMS: atom_id res chain seq x y z
N MET A 1 -24.46 -30.65 32.11
CA MET A 1 -23.26 -31.16 31.40
C MET A 1 -22.55 -29.98 30.77
N ASN A 2 -21.51 -29.47 31.44
CA ASN A 2 -20.64 -28.41 30.92
C ASN A 2 -19.30 -29.06 30.55
N PRO A 3 -18.70 -28.77 29.38
CA PRO A 3 -17.37 -29.27 29.07
C PRO A 3 -16.30 -28.38 29.72
N THR A 4 -15.50 -29.00 30.56
CA THR A 4 -14.25 -28.50 31.15
C THR A 4 -13.15 -28.43 30.10
N TYR A 5 -12.50 -27.28 29.97
CA TYR A 5 -11.25 -27.15 29.20
C TYR A 5 -10.05 -27.59 30.06
N PRO A 6 -9.10 -28.37 29.53
CA PRO A 6 -7.91 -28.75 30.26
C PRO A 6 -6.90 -27.60 30.32
N SER A 7 -6.41 -27.32 31.52
CA SER A 7 -5.23 -26.49 31.79
C SER A 7 -3.98 -27.20 31.28
N ASN A 8 -3.26 -26.59 30.34
CA ASN A 8 -1.90 -27.01 30.01
C ASN A 8 -0.96 -25.81 30.20
N SER A 9 -0.40 -25.75 31.39
CA SER A 9 0.81 -25.02 31.73
C SER A 9 2.02 -25.78 31.18
N ALA A 10 2.76 -25.18 30.25
CA ALA A 10 4.13 -25.55 29.96
C ALA A 10 4.95 -24.32 29.52
N PRO A 11 6.25 -24.28 29.83
CA PRO A 11 7.04 -23.07 30.04
C PRO A 11 7.90 -22.75 28.81
N TYR A 12 7.74 -21.56 28.23
CA TYR A 12 8.60 -21.09 27.14
C TYR A 12 8.87 -19.57 27.16
N GLU A 13 8.57 -18.89 28.27
CA GLU A 13 8.78 -17.43 28.39
C GLU A 13 10.24 -17.03 28.70
N GLU A 14 11.12 -17.97 29.02
CA GLU A 14 12.45 -17.64 29.58
C GLU A 14 13.59 -17.43 28.57
N SER A 15 13.39 -17.70 27.28
CA SER A 15 14.52 -17.70 26.32
C SER A 15 14.60 -16.48 25.38
N PHE A 16 13.70 -15.49 25.47
CA PHE A 16 13.74 -14.32 24.57
C PHE A 16 14.00 -12.96 25.24
N GLN A 17 14.22 -12.90 26.56
CA GLN A 17 14.68 -11.69 27.24
C GLN A 17 16.15 -11.32 26.94
N ARG A 18 16.93 -12.20 26.26
CA ARG A 18 18.34 -11.93 25.93
C ARG A 18 18.58 -10.96 24.77
N GLY A 19 17.55 -10.52 24.04
CA GLY A 19 17.70 -9.56 22.93
C GLY A 19 17.46 -8.08 23.32
N TYR A 20 16.82 -7.82 24.46
CA TYR A 20 16.64 -6.46 24.98
C TYR A 20 17.88 -6.06 25.76
N GLY A 21 18.96 -5.74 25.04
CA GLY A 21 20.18 -5.19 25.61
C GLY A 21 19.88 -3.92 26.42
N ALA A 22 20.32 -3.94 27.68
CA ALA A 22 20.63 -2.81 28.56
C ALA A 22 19.50 -1.78 28.78
N ILE A 23 18.75 -2.01 29.86
CA ILE A 23 17.93 -1.00 30.54
C ILE A 23 18.86 0.06 31.13
N GLY A 24 18.76 1.27 30.60
CA GLY A 24 19.45 2.45 31.09
C GLY A 24 18.92 3.72 30.43
N ASN A 25 17.61 3.98 30.57
CA ASN A 25 16.96 5.31 30.68
C ASN A 25 15.53 5.30 30.13
N MET A 26 14.56 5.52 31.03
CA MET A 26 13.21 6.07 30.80
C MET A 26 12.35 5.33 29.76
N GLU A 27 11.42 4.48 30.23
CA GLU A 27 10.40 3.77 29.44
C GLU A 27 9.51 4.74 28.61
N ARG A 28 10.02 5.21 27.48
CA ARG A 28 9.19 5.80 26.42
C ARG A 28 8.53 4.65 25.69
N ARG A 29 7.19 4.70 25.57
CA ARG A 29 6.46 3.77 24.69
C ARG A 29 7.13 3.79 23.32
N PRO A 30 7.38 2.63 22.69
CA PRO A 30 7.98 2.60 21.37
C PRO A 30 7.10 3.42 20.42
N ASP A 31 7.74 4.24 19.60
CA ASP A 31 7.05 4.99 18.55
C ASP A 31 6.23 4.02 17.68
N PHE A 32 5.08 4.47 17.19
CA PHE A 32 4.17 3.63 16.42
C PHE A 32 4.88 2.99 15.22
N HIS A 33 5.76 3.73 14.56
CA HIS A 33 6.57 3.24 13.44
C HIS A 33 7.45 2.05 13.85
N GLN A 34 8.16 2.18 14.98
CA GLN A 34 9.02 1.12 15.50
C GLN A 34 8.21 -0.11 15.93
N ALA A 35 7.04 0.09 16.55
CA ALA A 35 6.17 -1.01 16.94
C ALA A 35 5.64 -1.79 15.72
N VAL A 36 5.26 -1.08 14.65
CA VAL A 36 4.83 -1.71 13.38
C VAL A 36 5.98 -2.48 12.73
N LYS A 37 7.20 -1.93 12.73
CA LYS A 37 8.39 -2.61 12.20
C LYS A 37 8.67 -3.93 12.94
N CYS A 38 8.69 -3.90 14.28
CA CYS A 38 8.87 -5.12 15.09
C CYS A 38 7.73 -6.12 14.88
N PHE A 39 6.49 -5.63 14.70
CA PHE A 39 5.35 -6.48 14.36
C PHE A 39 5.56 -7.22 13.03
N ILE A 40 6.02 -6.52 11.98
CA ILE A 40 6.28 -7.11 10.67
C ILE A 40 7.38 -8.16 10.77
N GLU A 41 8.52 -7.84 11.40
CA GLU A 41 9.64 -8.78 11.59
C GLU A 41 9.19 -10.05 12.33
N TYR A 42 8.34 -9.90 13.34
CA TYR A 42 7.73 -11.02 14.05
C TYR A 42 6.83 -11.88 13.15
N GLN A 43 6.01 -11.26 12.30
CA GLN A 43 5.11 -11.98 11.39
C GLN A 43 5.83 -12.66 10.22
N GLU A 44 6.93 -12.08 9.73
CA GLU A 44 7.79 -12.71 8.72
C GLU A 44 8.38 -14.05 9.20
N SER A 45 8.53 -14.24 10.52
CA SER A 45 8.95 -15.54 11.10
C SER A 45 7.83 -16.57 11.21
N ARG A 46 6.57 -16.19 10.93
CA ARG A 46 5.35 -16.99 11.17
C ARG A 46 4.39 -16.99 9.97
N ILE A 47 4.94 -16.92 8.76
CA ILE A 47 4.16 -16.93 7.51
C ILE A 47 3.23 -18.15 7.48
N GLY A 48 1.97 -17.92 7.08
CA GLY A 48 0.92 -18.94 6.95
C GLY A 48 0.19 -19.29 8.24
N GLN A 49 0.60 -18.76 9.40
CA GLN A 49 -0.05 -19.06 10.67
C GLN A 49 -1.17 -18.05 10.99
N ALA A 50 -2.32 -18.57 11.39
CA ALA A 50 -3.41 -17.75 11.90
C ALA A 50 -3.02 -17.13 13.25
N THR A 51 -3.05 -15.80 13.33
CA THR A 51 -2.67 -15.04 14.51
C THR A 51 -3.81 -14.16 14.99
N SER A 52 -4.02 -14.12 16.32
CA SER A 52 -5.01 -13.23 16.93
C SER A 52 -4.54 -11.77 16.94
N ILE A 53 -5.43 -10.87 16.52
CA ILE A 53 -5.21 -9.42 16.57
C ILE A 53 -5.04 -8.97 18.02
N THR A 54 -5.83 -9.50 18.96
CA THR A 54 -5.72 -9.21 20.41
C THR A 54 -4.31 -9.47 20.94
N VAL A 55 -3.75 -10.64 20.65
CA VAL A 55 -2.39 -11.03 21.08
C VAL A 55 -1.34 -10.04 20.54
N ILE A 56 -1.48 -9.60 19.30
CA ILE A 56 -0.55 -8.63 18.69
C ILE A 56 -0.71 -7.24 19.32
N THR A 57 -1.93 -6.80 19.60
CA THR A 57 -2.16 -5.50 20.24
C THR A 57 -1.53 -5.41 21.62
N GLU A 58 -1.59 -6.49 22.40
CA GLU A 58 -0.99 -6.58 23.73
C GLU A 58 0.54 -6.64 23.63
N ARG A 59 1.06 -7.52 22.76
CA ARG A 59 2.51 -7.73 22.60
C ARG A 59 3.27 -6.49 22.14
N PHE A 60 2.76 -5.79 21.13
CA PHE A 60 3.43 -4.62 20.54
C PHE A 60 2.90 -3.30 21.10
N ARG A 61 1.96 -3.34 22.04
CA ARG A 61 1.28 -2.18 22.63
C ARG A 61 0.66 -1.25 21.57
N ILE A 62 0.21 -1.81 20.45
CA ILE A 62 -0.47 -1.08 19.37
C ILE A 62 -1.96 -1.06 19.66
N LYS A 63 -2.58 0.12 19.62
CA LYS A 63 -4.03 0.24 19.76
C LYS A 63 -4.72 -0.58 18.67
N ARG A 64 -5.73 -1.37 19.04
CA ARG A 64 -6.50 -2.24 18.13
C ARG A 64 -6.96 -1.52 16.86
N ARG A 65 -7.53 -0.33 17.00
CA ARG A 65 -7.94 0.52 15.86
C ARG A 65 -6.79 0.79 14.88
N ARG A 66 -5.57 1.04 15.37
CA ARG A 66 -4.40 1.31 14.52
C ARG A 66 -3.86 0.06 13.85
N LEU A 67 -3.90 -1.09 14.54
CA LEU A 67 -3.53 -2.36 13.93
C LEU A 67 -4.46 -2.71 12.77
N TYR A 68 -5.76 -2.40 12.86
CA TYR A 68 -6.66 -2.55 11.71
C TYR A 68 -6.29 -1.66 10.53
N ASP A 69 -5.84 -0.42 10.74
CA ASP A 69 -5.36 0.43 9.63
C ASP A 69 -4.19 -0.24 8.91
N VAL A 70 -3.23 -0.78 9.67
CA VAL A 70 -2.06 -1.50 9.17
C VAL A 70 -2.46 -2.77 8.40
N LEU A 71 -3.29 -3.62 9.01
CA LEU A 71 -3.78 -4.85 8.38
C LEU A 71 -4.62 -4.56 7.13
N ASN A 72 -5.39 -3.48 7.11
CA ASN A 72 -6.18 -3.07 5.94
C ASN A 72 -5.28 -2.65 4.77
N VAL A 73 -4.17 -1.94 5.03
CA VAL A 73 -3.17 -1.63 4.01
C VAL A 73 -2.55 -2.92 3.47
N PHE A 74 -2.08 -3.80 4.36
CA PHE A 74 -1.42 -5.05 3.94
C PHE A 74 -2.35 -6.03 3.23
N GLU A 75 -3.60 -6.12 3.64
CA GLU A 75 -4.61 -6.93 2.97
C GLU A 75 -4.91 -6.43 1.56
N SER A 76 -5.02 -5.10 1.39
CA SER A 76 -5.22 -4.52 0.06
C SER A 76 -4.07 -4.81 -0.91
N LEU A 77 -2.89 -5.10 -0.36
CA LEU A 77 -1.67 -5.48 -1.07
C LEU A 77 -1.44 -7.00 -1.11
N GLY A 78 -2.37 -7.80 -0.56
CA GLY A 78 -2.30 -9.26 -0.50
C GLY A 78 -1.16 -9.83 0.38
N VAL A 79 -0.62 -9.02 1.29
CA VAL A 79 0.42 -9.43 2.25
C VAL A 79 -0.19 -10.22 3.41
N CYS A 80 -1.47 -10.01 3.71
CA CYS A 80 -2.22 -10.77 4.71
C CYS A 80 -3.68 -10.93 4.30
N GLU A 81 -4.37 -11.90 4.92
CA GLU A 81 -5.82 -12.05 4.83
C GLU A 81 -6.45 -12.10 6.22
N LYS A 82 -7.74 -11.77 6.32
CA LYS A 82 -8.51 -11.83 7.57
C LYS A 82 -9.60 -12.90 7.46
N PRO A 83 -9.31 -14.17 7.84
CA PRO A 83 -10.24 -15.28 7.67
C PRO A 83 -11.41 -15.24 8.67
N GLY A 84 -11.34 -14.41 9.71
CA GLY A 84 -12.38 -14.35 10.74
C GLY A 84 -12.26 -13.15 11.67
N VAL A 85 -13.16 -13.08 12.64
CA VAL A 85 -13.13 -12.06 13.68
C VAL A 85 -11.88 -12.24 14.54
N ASP A 86 -11.16 -11.15 14.79
CA ASP A 86 -9.93 -11.14 15.59
C ASP A 86 -8.77 -11.99 15.03
N LEU A 87 -8.82 -12.45 13.78
CA LEU A 87 -7.78 -13.30 13.19
C LEU A 87 -7.26 -12.72 11.88
N PHE A 88 -5.97 -12.90 11.65
CA PHE A 88 -5.35 -12.67 10.34
C PHE A 88 -4.27 -13.73 10.06
N ILE A 89 -4.01 -13.99 8.78
CA ILE A 89 -2.92 -14.85 8.31
C ILE A 89 -1.96 -13.97 7.54
N TRP A 90 -0.67 -14.05 7.88
CA TRP A 90 0.39 -13.33 7.19
C TRP A 90 0.97 -14.19 6.05
N HIS A 91 0.98 -13.67 4.82
CA HIS A 91 1.53 -14.37 3.64
C HIS A 91 2.95 -13.96 3.30
N GLY A 92 3.47 -12.90 3.93
CA GLY A 92 4.83 -12.41 3.70
C GLY A 92 4.91 -11.24 2.72
N LEU A 93 5.93 -10.39 2.90
CA LEU A 93 6.20 -9.24 2.04
C LEU A 93 6.81 -9.63 0.69
N ARG A 94 7.37 -10.83 0.57
CA ARG A 94 8.08 -11.29 -0.65
C ARG A 94 7.18 -11.31 -1.89
N ASN A 95 5.90 -11.59 -1.70
CA ASN A 95 4.92 -11.68 -2.79
C ASN A 95 4.32 -10.32 -3.18
N LEU A 96 4.66 -9.24 -2.46
CA LEU A 96 4.10 -7.92 -2.69
C LEU A 96 4.30 -7.45 -4.13
N LYS A 97 5.53 -7.58 -4.67
CA LYS A 97 5.84 -7.15 -6.03
C LYS A 97 5.01 -7.89 -7.08
N SER A 98 4.88 -9.22 -6.97
CA SER A 98 4.06 -10.02 -7.89
C SER A 98 2.57 -9.63 -7.82
N ILE A 99 2.05 -9.38 -6.63
CA ILE A 99 0.63 -9.00 -6.45
C ILE A 99 0.37 -7.62 -7.06
N LEU A 100 1.28 -6.66 -6.86
CA LEU A 100 1.19 -5.34 -7.48
C LEU A 100 1.19 -5.41 -9.01
N ILE A 101 2.04 -6.25 -9.60
CA ILE A 101 2.09 -6.48 -11.05
C ILE A 101 0.77 -7.09 -11.55
N ASN A 102 0.24 -8.09 -10.86
CA ASN A 102 -1.02 -8.73 -11.25
C ASN A 102 -2.18 -7.71 -11.24
N LYS A 103 -2.30 -6.93 -10.17
CA LYS A 103 -3.32 -5.88 -10.08
C LYS A 103 -3.14 -4.79 -11.14
N TYR A 104 -1.90 -4.44 -11.51
CA TYR A 104 -1.65 -3.50 -12.61
C TYR A 104 -2.12 -4.09 -13.96
N ASN A 105 -1.80 -5.35 -14.22
CA ASN A 105 -2.22 -6.04 -15.44
C ASN A 105 -3.76 -6.16 -15.55
N GLU A 106 -4.46 -6.38 -14.44
CA GLU A 106 -5.92 -6.37 -14.40
C GLU A 106 -6.52 -5.03 -14.85
N ILE A 107 -5.93 -3.91 -14.40
CA ILE A 107 -6.41 -2.56 -14.72
C ILE A 107 -6.14 -2.19 -16.18
N ILE A 108 -4.94 -2.50 -16.67
CA ILE A 108 -4.55 -2.28 -18.07
C ILE A 108 -5.37 -3.18 -19.00
N GLY A 109 -5.54 -4.45 -18.66
CA GLY A 109 -6.33 -5.41 -19.43
C GLY A 109 -7.81 -5.03 -19.52
N SER A 110 -8.33 -4.31 -18.53
CA SER A 110 -9.71 -3.83 -18.50
C SER A 110 -9.94 -2.53 -19.29
N ASN A 111 -8.92 -1.98 -19.98
CA ASN A 111 -8.96 -0.67 -20.64
C ASN A 111 -9.39 0.49 -19.70
N LYS A 112 -9.13 0.36 -18.39
CA LYS A 112 -9.39 1.37 -17.36
C LYS A 112 -8.11 2.14 -17.02
N ALA A 113 -7.25 2.38 -18.00
CA ALA A 113 -5.97 3.07 -17.80
C ALA A 113 -6.12 4.61 -17.82
N ASP A 114 -7.26 5.16 -17.42
CA ASP A 114 -7.43 6.60 -17.20
C ASP A 114 -7.37 6.90 -15.70
N ILE A 115 -6.60 7.93 -15.33
CA ILE A 115 -6.54 8.52 -13.99
C ILE A 115 -7.94 8.74 -13.40
N SER A 116 -8.92 9.12 -14.22
CA SER A 116 -10.29 9.35 -13.76
C SER A 116 -10.96 8.08 -13.24
N SER A 117 -10.57 6.92 -13.74
CA SER A 117 -11.10 5.62 -13.31
C SER A 117 -10.45 5.06 -12.04
N LEU A 118 -9.32 5.64 -11.60
CA LEU A 118 -8.68 5.35 -10.31
C LEU A 118 -9.42 6.00 -9.13
N GLN A 119 -10.48 6.77 -9.39
CA GLN A 119 -11.32 7.32 -8.35
C GLN A 119 -11.93 6.19 -7.51
N PRO A 120 -11.81 6.22 -6.18
CA PRO A 120 -12.47 5.25 -5.32
C PRO A 120 -13.99 5.43 -5.47
N TYR A 121 -14.64 4.61 -6.31
CA TYR A 121 -16.07 4.70 -6.51
C TYR A 121 -16.84 4.12 -5.31
N ASP A 122 -17.81 4.92 -4.91
CA ASP A 122 -18.93 4.75 -3.98
C ASP A 122 -18.75 4.42 -2.48
N HIS A 123 -19.39 5.31 -1.72
CA HIS A 123 -19.86 5.25 -0.32
C HIS A 123 -18.85 5.09 0.82
N SER A 124 -17.67 4.49 0.63
CA SER A 124 -16.63 4.53 1.68
C SER A 124 -15.23 4.77 1.11
N ILE A 125 -14.62 5.89 1.52
CA ILE A 125 -13.18 6.14 1.29
C ILE A 125 -12.41 5.21 2.25
N GLY A 126 -12.37 3.92 1.95
CA GLY A 126 -11.64 2.93 2.72
C GLY A 126 -10.12 3.09 2.54
N ILE A 127 -9.36 2.81 3.59
CA ILE A 127 -7.89 2.80 3.51
C ILE A 127 -7.40 1.76 2.48
N GLN A 128 -8.09 0.63 2.35
CA GLN A 128 -7.79 -0.40 1.33
C GLN A 128 -7.88 0.17 -0.10
N ASN A 129 -9.02 0.77 -0.46
CA ASN A 129 -9.23 1.31 -1.80
C ASN A 129 -8.24 2.44 -2.11
N LEU A 130 -7.96 3.32 -1.13
CA LEU A 130 -6.96 4.36 -1.30
C LEU A 130 -5.54 3.81 -1.45
N THR A 131 -5.20 2.71 -0.78
CA THR A 131 -3.89 2.07 -0.90
C THR A 131 -3.69 1.55 -2.32
N VAL A 132 -4.65 0.81 -2.86
CA VAL A 132 -4.58 0.30 -4.23
C VAL A 132 -4.56 1.47 -5.21
N ALA A 133 -5.48 2.43 -5.09
CA ALA A 133 -5.54 3.59 -5.99
C ALA A 133 -4.24 4.40 -5.99
N LEU A 134 -3.64 4.63 -4.81
CA LEU A 134 -2.36 5.34 -4.69
C LEU A 134 -1.23 4.61 -5.40
N ILE A 135 -1.11 3.29 -5.20
CA ILE A 135 -0.05 2.50 -5.85
C ILE A 135 -0.26 2.47 -7.37
N MET A 136 -1.50 2.30 -7.82
CA MET A 136 -1.83 2.34 -9.25
C MET A 136 -1.59 3.69 -9.88
N PHE A 137 -1.77 4.77 -9.12
CA PHE A 137 -1.47 6.12 -9.59
C PHE A 137 -0.01 6.27 -9.99
N PHE A 138 0.94 5.71 -9.22
CA PHE A 138 2.37 5.72 -9.60
C PHE A 138 2.62 5.01 -10.94
N TYR A 139 1.98 3.86 -11.17
CA TYR A 139 2.16 3.10 -12.40
C TYR A 139 1.47 3.73 -13.62
N VAL A 140 0.28 4.31 -13.46
CA VAL A 140 -0.46 4.93 -14.57
C VAL A 140 0.18 6.24 -14.99
N THR A 141 0.74 7.01 -14.05
CA THR A 141 1.41 8.27 -14.36
C THR A 141 2.86 8.11 -14.82
N ASP A 142 3.47 6.94 -14.57
CA ASP A 142 4.91 6.70 -14.77
C ASP A 142 5.79 7.77 -14.08
N ILE A 143 5.32 8.27 -12.93
CA ILE A 143 6.02 9.23 -12.11
C ILE A 143 6.36 8.57 -10.79
N ILE A 144 7.64 8.52 -10.43
CA ILE A 144 8.11 7.90 -9.19
C ILE A 144 7.87 8.77 -7.94
N THR A 145 7.81 10.09 -8.11
CA THR A 145 7.66 11.07 -7.01
C THR A 145 6.43 11.95 -7.22
N ILE A 146 5.49 11.92 -6.29
CA ILE A 146 4.19 12.59 -6.41
C ILE A 146 3.87 13.46 -5.19
N ASP A 147 3.00 14.47 -5.37
CA ASP A 147 2.45 15.29 -4.28
C ASP A 147 1.06 14.79 -3.88
N LEU A 148 0.90 14.40 -2.63
CA LEU A 148 -0.35 13.87 -2.06
C LEU A 148 -1.51 14.86 -2.14
N ARG A 149 -1.26 16.17 -2.17
CA ARG A 149 -2.31 17.19 -2.36
C ARG A 149 -2.90 17.10 -3.76
N VAL A 150 -2.05 16.89 -4.77
CA VAL A 150 -2.50 16.72 -6.16
C VAL A 150 -3.26 15.42 -6.32
N VAL A 151 -2.73 14.32 -5.78
CA VAL A 151 -3.41 13.01 -5.78
C VAL A 151 -4.77 13.10 -5.09
N ALA A 152 -4.83 13.72 -3.91
CA ALA A 152 -6.09 13.91 -3.19
C ALA A 152 -7.09 14.76 -3.96
N TYR A 153 -6.63 15.79 -4.67
CA TYR A 153 -7.49 16.63 -5.51
C TYR A 153 -8.07 15.83 -6.68
N ILE A 154 -7.25 15.03 -7.35
CA ILE A 154 -7.66 14.14 -8.45
C ILE A 154 -8.67 13.10 -7.95
N PHE A 155 -8.36 12.43 -6.83
CA PHE A 155 -9.22 11.40 -6.24
C PHE A 155 -10.53 11.98 -5.69
N ALA A 156 -10.52 13.23 -5.25
CA ALA A 156 -11.73 13.91 -4.81
C ALA A 156 -12.68 14.23 -5.98
N GLY A 157 -12.16 14.40 -7.20
CA GLY A 157 -12.98 14.64 -8.39
C GLY A 157 -13.88 15.88 -8.28
N GLY A 158 -13.47 16.90 -7.53
CA GLY A 158 -14.29 18.09 -7.23
C GLY A 158 -15.26 17.92 -6.05
N SER A 159 -15.29 16.77 -5.39
CA SER A 159 -16.10 16.57 -4.18
C SER A 159 -15.50 17.22 -2.93
N ASN A 160 -16.35 17.47 -1.94
CA ASN A 160 -16.00 18.05 -0.63
C ASN A 160 -15.12 17.10 0.22
N LYS A 161 -14.74 15.93 -0.31
CA LYS A 161 -14.03 14.87 0.39
C LYS A 161 -12.51 15.03 0.36
N PHE A 162 -11.98 16.06 -0.30
CA PHE A 162 -10.54 16.35 -0.42
C PHE A 162 -9.77 16.19 0.90
N ARG A 163 -10.18 16.89 1.96
CA ARG A 163 -9.48 16.85 3.27
C ARG A 163 -9.47 15.46 3.89
N MET A 164 -10.56 14.72 3.72
CA MET A 164 -10.69 13.35 4.24
C MET A 164 -9.80 12.37 3.48
N ILE A 165 -9.75 12.48 2.15
CA ILE A 165 -8.88 11.67 1.28
C ILE A 165 -7.42 11.97 1.61
N LEU A 166 -7.04 13.25 1.68
CA LEU A 166 -5.68 13.67 2.01
C LEU A 166 -5.22 13.12 3.37
N CYS A 167 -6.06 13.24 4.41
CA CYS A 167 -5.76 12.69 5.73
C CYS A 167 -5.54 11.16 5.70
N LYS A 168 -6.38 10.44 4.95
CA LYS A 168 -6.25 8.98 4.81
C LYS A 168 -5.04 8.58 3.97
N LEU A 169 -4.69 9.34 2.93
CA LEU A 169 -3.47 9.13 2.14
C LEU A 169 -2.21 9.28 3.00
N TYR A 170 -2.17 10.26 3.91
CA TYR A 170 -1.06 10.37 4.86
C TYR A 170 -0.92 9.14 5.75
N GLN A 171 -2.05 8.56 6.21
CA GLN A 171 -2.04 7.33 7.01
C GLN A 171 -1.53 6.13 6.20
N VAL A 172 -1.98 5.99 4.95
CA VAL A 172 -1.49 4.94 4.03
C VAL A 172 0.01 5.08 3.82
N VAL A 173 0.50 6.28 3.52
CA VAL A 173 1.92 6.56 3.31
C VAL A 173 2.75 6.27 4.56
N ASP A 174 2.23 6.61 5.74
CA ASP A 174 2.91 6.33 7.01
C ASP A 174 3.17 4.84 7.18
N ILE A 175 2.15 4.02 6.91
CA ILE A 175 2.23 2.57 7.00
C ILE A 175 3.17 2.02 5.92
N LEU A 176 3.03 2.45 4.66
CA LEU A 176 3.89 1.99 3.56
C LEU A 176 5.36 2.39 3.74
N SER A 177 5.61 3.50 4.45
CA SER A 177 6.96 3.93 4.79
C SER A 177 7.61 3.03 5.84
N THR A 178 6.86 2.40 6.73
CA THR A 178 7.41 1.41 7.69
C THR A 178 8.00 0.18 7.02
N VAL A 179 7.50 -0.15 5.82
CA VAL A 179 7.90 -1.34 5.05
C VAL A 179 8.93 -1.01 3.97
N GLY A 180 9.23 0.28 3.77
CA GLY A 180 10.13 0.73 2.71
C GLY A 180 9.54 0.66 1.31
N VAL A 181 8.21 0.63 1.18
CA VAL A 181 7.53 0.69 -0.13
C VAL A 181 7.52 2.13 -0.65
N ILE A 182 7.30 3.10 0.25
CA ILE A 182 7.26 4.54 -0.05
C ILE A 182 8.23 5.28 0.87
N PHE A 183 8.98 6.23 0.31
CA PHE A 183 9.83 7.15 1.04
C PHE A 183 9.20 8.55 1.08
N ARG A 184 9.27 9.20 2.24
CA ARG A 184 8.88 10.60 2.39
C ARG A 184 10.03 11.52 1.99
N SER A 185 9.71 12.58 1.26
CA SER A 185 10.66 13.67 0.99
C SER A 185 10.74 14.64 2.18
N GLN A 186 11.60 15.65 2.09
CA GLN A 186 11.69 16.75 3.06
C GLN A 186 10.39 17.54 3.14
N SER A 187 9.68 17.66 2.00
CA SER A 187 8.34 18.22 1.93
C SER A 187 7.31 17.20 2.41
N VAL A 188 6.49 17.57 3.40
CA VAL A 188 5.51 16.68 4.06
C VAL A 188 4.55 16.02 3.07
N SER A 189 4.16 16.72 2.00
CA SER A 189 3.20 16.22 1.00
C SER A 189 3.84 15.42 -0.13
N VAL A 190 5.17 15.37 -0.24
CA VAL A 190 5.86 14.76 -1.38
C VAL A 190 6.39 13.38 -1.00
N VAL A 191 6.03 12.39 -1.81
CA VAL A 191 6.34 10.98 -1.56
C VAL A 191 6.92 10.32 -2.80
N THR A 192 7.81 9.35 -2.59
CA THR A 192 8.51 8.63 -3.66
C THR A 192 8.31 7.13 -3.50
N LEU A 193 7.89 6.43 -4.56
CA LEU A 193 7.81 4.97 -4.55
C LEU A 193 9.22 4.37 -4.64
N ALA A 194 9.50 3.31 -3.89
CA ALA A 194 10.81 2.68 -3.98
C ALA A 194 11.07 2.09 -5.39
N PRO A 195 12.28 2.25 -5.96
CA PRO A 195 12.60 1.78 -7.31
C PRO A 195 12.34 0.29 -7.54
N ASP A 196 12.51 -0.52 -6.49
CA ASP A 196 12.29 -1.97 -6.51
C ASP A 196 10.84 -2.33 -6.83
N TYR A 197 9.90 -1.49 -6.40
CA TYR A 197 8.47 -1.62 -6.68
C TYR A 197 8.05 -0.84 -7.94
N PHE A 198 8.75 0.24 -8.30
CA PHE A 198 8.44 1.02 -9.51
C PHE A 198 8.79 0.26 -10.80
N THR A 199 9.84 -0.57 -10.78
CA THR A 199 10.26 -1.33 -11.95
C THR A 199 9.30 -2.50 -12.21
N LEU A 200 8.25 -2.24 -12.99
CA LEU A 200 7.48 -3.30 -13.65
C LEU A 200 8.46 -4.14 -14.48
N PRO A 201 8.39 -5.49 -14.44
CA PRO A 201 9.09 -6.28 -15.43
C PRO A 201 8.57 -5.82 -16.80
N LYS A 202 9.46 -5.21 -17.59
CA LYS A 202 9.21 -4.92 -18.99
C LYS A 202 8.77 -6.25 -19.62
N SER A 203 7.49 -6.35 -19.95
CA SER A 203 6.82 -7.53 -20.48
C SER A 203 6.97 -8.82 -19.63
N VAL A 204 5.90 -9.22 -18.95
CA VAL A 204 5.44 -10.59 -19.25
C VAL A 204 5.10 -10.53 -20.74
N PRO A 205 5.69 -11.37 -21.61
CA PRO A 205 5.21 -11.49 -22.96
C PRO A 205 3.75 -11.88 -22.84
N VAL A 206 2.86 -10.92 -23.12
CA VAL A 206 1.51 -11.24 -23.54
C VAL A 206 1.70 -12.32 -24.58
N VAL A 207 1.12 -13.49 -24.32
CA VAL A 207 1.09 -14.62 -25.24
C VAL A 207 1.05 -14.09 -26.65
N SER A 208 2.11 -14.39 -27.38
CA SER A 208 2.37 -14.05 -28.77
C SER A 208 1.11 -13.83 -29.61
N SER A 209 0.67 -12.58 -29.75
CA SER A 209 0.42 -12.06 -31.07
C SER A 209 1.60 -11.15 -31.37
N VAL A 210 2.39 -11.52 -32.38
CA VAL A 210 3.43 -10.65 -32.94
C VAL A 210 2.75 -9.30 -33.19
N PRO A 211 3.22 -8.18 -32.60
CA PRO A 211 2.67 -6.88 -32.95
C PRO A 211 2.86 -6.73 -34.45
N ASP A 212 1.74 -6.58 -35.18
CA ASP A 212 1.77 -6.43 -36.62
C ASP A 212 2.61 -5.20 -36.94
N VAL A 213 3.86 -5.43 -37.34
CA VAL A 213 4.87 -4.38 -37.58
C VAL A 213 4.46 -3.51 -38.76
N LEU A 214 3.44 -3.93 -39.52
CA LEU A 214 2.86 -3.23 -40.65
C LEU A 214 1.48 -2.62 -40.33
N SER A 215 1.01 -2.70 -39.09
CA SER A 215 -0.21 -2.00 -38.68
C SER A 215 0.00 -0.49 -38.82
N VAL A 216 -0.97 0.19 -39.41
CA VAL A 216 -0.98 1.64 -39.57
C VAL A 216 -0.84 2.33 -38.20
N ASP A 217 -1.36 1.74 -37.12
CA ASP A 217 -1.20 2.28 -35.77
C ASP A 217 0.24 2.17 -35.24
N PHE A 218 0.99 1.11 -35.60
CA PHE A 218 2.40 0.97 -35.27
C PHE A 218 3.26 1.97 -36.04
N LEU A 219 2.99 2.13 -37.35
CA LEU A 219 3.67 3.10 -38.22
C LEU A 219 3.38 4.56 -37.85
N LEU A 220 2.19 4.83 -37.29
CA LEU A 220 1.82 6.15 -36.77
C LEU A 220 2.27 6.38 -35.32
N ASN A 221 3.06 5.47 -34.73
CA ASN A 221 3.48 5.50 -33.32
C ASN A 221 2.31 5.70 -32.34
N LYS A 222 1.12 5.22 -32.70
CA LYS A 222 -0.08 5.21 -31.86
C LYS A 222 -0.07 3.94 -31.02
N ASN A 223 0.96 3.72 -30.21
CA ASN A 223 0.86 2.68 -29.20
C ASN A 223 -0.13 3.15 -28.13
N PRO A 224 -1.35 2.57 -28.03
CA PRO A 224 -2.40 3.07 -27.16
C PRO A 224 -1.95 3.13 -25.70
N LYS A 225 -1.06 2.21 -25.28
CA LYS A 225 -0.50 2.19 -23.92
C LYS A 225 0.42 3.38 -23.65
N ILE A 226 1.30 3.70 -24.61
CA ILE A 226 2.25 4.81 -24.48
C ILE A 226 1.50 6.16 -24.55
N SER A 227 0.52 6.29 -25.45
CA SER A 227 -0.29 7.51 -25.53
C SER A 227 -1.12 7.75 -24.27
N MET A 228 -1.68 6.70 -23.65
CA MET A 228 -2.47 6.84 -22.40
C MET A 228 -1.61 7.20 -21.18
N ILE A 229 -0.40 6.64 -21.06
CA ILE A 229 0.55 7.00 -19.99
C ILE A 229 1.00 8.46 -20.17
N ASN A 230 1.34 8.87 -21.39
CA ASN A 230 1.75 10.25 -21.68
C ASN A 230 0.62 11.25 -21.41
N ASP A 231 -0.63 10.92 -21.74
CA ASP A 231 -1.80 11.76 -21.45
C ASP A 231 -2.06 11.85 -19.93
N SER A 232 -1.97 10.73 -19.22
CA SER A 232 -2.08 10.67 -17.76
C SER A 232 -1.01 11.52 -17.08
N ARG A 233 0.24 11.43 -17.54
CA ARG A 233 1.36 12.26 -17.07
C ARG A 233 1.11 13.74 -17.33
N ALA A 234 0.70 14.10 -18.53
CA ALA A 234 0.40 15.49 -18.89
C ALA A 234 -0.74 16.07 -18.03
N LYS A 235 -1.80 15.28 -17.78
CA LYS A 235 -2.91 15.65 -16.90
C LYS A 235 -2.45 15.87 -15.46
N TYR A 236 -1.57 15.01 -14.93
CA TYR A 236 -0.98 15.23 -13.61
C TYR A 236 -0.14 16.50 -13.55
N GLU A 237 0.76 16.73 -14.51
CA GLU A 237 1.60 17.93 -14.56
C GLU A 237 0.77 19.21 -14.69
N PHE A 238 -0.32 19.17 -15.46
CA PHE A 238 -1.28 20.28 -15.58
C PHE A 238 -1.96 20.59 -14.23
N VAL A 239 -2.47 19.56 -13.55
CA VAL A 239 -3.12 19.75 -12.24
C VAL A 239 -2.11 20.19 -11.19
N LEU A 240 -0.87 19.68 -11.22
CA LEU A 240 0.21 20.10 -10.33
C LEU A 240 0.45 21.60 -10.44
N LYS A 241 0.57 22.15 -11.65
CA LYS A 241 0.72 23.60 -11.87
C LYS A 241 -0.46 24.38 -11.30
N LYS A 242 -1.68 23.90 -11.53
CA LYS A 242 -2.92 24.55 -11.03
C LYS A 242 -2.99 24.55 -9.49
N VAL A 243 -2.64 23.43 -8.85
CA VAL A 243 -2.63 23.30 -7.39
C VAL A 243 -1.52 24.14 -6.76
N GLN A 244 -0.36 24.25 -7.40
CA GLN A 244 0.72 25.14 -6.96
C GLN A 244 0.31 26.62 -7.02
N GLN A 245 -0.45 27.04 -8.03
CA GLN A 245 -0.98 28.41 -8.15
C GLN A 245 -2.07 28.74 -7.14
N LEU A 246 -2.84 27.75 -6.66
CA LEU A 246 -3.90 27.94 -5.68
C LEU A 246 -3.42 27.95 -4.22
N ILE A 247 -2.16 27.57 -3.98
CA ILE A 247 -1.56 27.44 -2.63
C ILE A 247 -0.51 28.55 -2.37
N GLN A 248 -0.26 29.44 -3.33
CA GLN A 248 0.42 30.73 -3.11
C GLN A 248 -0.58 31.80 -2.67
#